data_AF-A0A1H9F9V1-F1
#
_entry.id   AF-A0A1H9F9V1-F1
#
_cell.length_a   1.000
_cell.length_b   1.000
_cell.length_c   1.000
_cell.angle_alpha   90.00
_cell.angle_beta   90.00
_cell.angle_gamma   90.00
#
_symmetry.space_group_name_H-M   'P 1'
#
loop_
_entity.id
_entity.type
_entity.pdbx_description
1 polymer ?
#
loop_
_entity_poly.entity_id
_entity_poly.type
_entity_poly.pdbx_seq_one_letter_code
_entity_poly.pdbx_strand_id
1 'polypeptide(L)'
;MSSNTVRIEEVNNNNWYDCCLLEISEEQRDYVESNAISIAQSKFEPTLKPYAIYYKDQIVGFLMFNAVKEELGGYWIYRIMIDRHFQGKGIGKEATKQIINEIAKLPDATKVIVGYHPENKAAHHLYASLGFVDNGDRFGKEMAVIQYLTE
;
A
#
# COMPACT_ATOMS: atom_id res chain seq x y z
N MET A 1 13.71 -12.88 -21.72
CA MET A 1 13.58 -12.56 -20.28
C MET A 1 12.93 -11.19 -20.19
N SER A 2 11.60 -11.14 -20.18
CA SER A 2 10.83 -9.89 -20.10
C SER A 2 10.80 -9.44 -18.65
N SER A 3 11.50 -8.35 -18.31
CA SER A 3 11.43 -7.79 -16.96
C SER A 3 9.99 -7.31 -16.72
N ASN A 4 9.32 -7.95 -15.78
CA ASN A 4 8.11 -7.42 -15.15
C ASN A 4 8.55 -6.26 -14.25
N THR A 5 8.91 -5.12 -14.84
CA THR A 5 9.44 -3.97 -14.10
C THR A 5 8.29 -3.25 -13.41
N VAL A 6 7.88 -3.76 -12.27
CA VAL A 6 7.11 -2.98 -11.29
C VAL A 6 8.11 -2.05 -10.59
N ARG A 7 7.80 -0.77 -10.48
CA ARG A 7 8.55 0.15 -9.61
C ARG A 7 7.61 1.06 -8.86
N ILE A 8 8.06 1.53 -7.70
CA ILE A 8 7.37 2.57 -6.95
C ILE A 8 8.15 3.87 -7.02
N GLU A 9 7.45 5.00 -6.99
CA GLU A 9 8.04 6.34 -6.96
C GLU A 9 7.18 7.25 -6.10
N GLU A 10 7.80 8.12 -5.30
CA GLU A 10 7.03 9.08 -4.50
C GLU A 10 6.16 9.96 -5.41
N VAL A 11 4.94 10.24 -4.95
CA VAL A 11 4.03 11.12 -5.69
C VAL A 11 4.61 12.54 -5.75
N ASN A 12 4.68 13.08 -6.96
CA ASN A 12 5.29 14.36 -7.28
C ASN A 12 4.50 15.09 -8.38
N ASN A 13 5.01 16.25 -8.80
CA ASN A 13 4.36 17.13 -9.76
C ASN A 13 4.04 16.47 -11.11
N ASN A 14 4.76 15.40 -11.48
CA ASN A 14 4.62 14.76 -12.79
C ASN A 14 3.67 13.56 -12.78
N ASN A 15 3.40 12.94 -11.63
CA ASN A 15 2.65 11.68 -11.56
C ASN A 15 1.35 11.75 -10.74
N TRP A 16 1.14 12.82 -9.95
CA TRP A 16 0.00 12.89 -9.02
C TRP A 16 -1.35 12.85 -9.73
N TYR A 17 -1.46 13.47 -10.90
CA TYR A 17 -2.73 13.58 -11.61
C TYR A 17 -3.18 12.22 -12.15
N ASP A 18 -2.26 11.45 -12.72
CA ASP A 18 -2.53 10.10 -13.20
C ASP A 18 -2.92 9.17 -12.05
N CYS A 19 -2.31 9.32 -10.87
CA CYS A 19 -2.75 8.60 -9.66
C CYS A 19 -4.21 8.89 -9.29
N CYS A 20 -4.68 10.14 -9.47
CA CYS A 20 -6.07 10.52 -9.20
C CYS A 20 -7.07 9.91 -10.19
N LEU A 21 -6.62 9.60 -11.42
CA LEU A 21 -7.47 9.06 -12.49
C LEU A 21 -7.59 7.52 -12.47
N LEU A 22 -6.84 6.83 -11.62
CA LEU A 22 -6.88 5.37 -11.53
C LEU A 22 -8.27 4.87 -11.12
N GLU A 23 -8.76 3.84 -11.80
CA GLU A 23 -10.09 3.29 -11.57
C GLU A 23 -10.03 2.07 -10.65
N ILE A 24 -10.68 2.19 -9.49
CA ILE A 24 -11.00 1.04 -8.64
C ILE A 24 -12.25 0.31 -9.16
N SER A 25 -12.33 -1.00 -8.91
CA SER A 25 -13.58 -1.72 -9.14
C SER A 25 -14.68 -1.18 -8.22
N GLU A 26 -15.94 -1.30 -8.65
CA GLU A 26 -17.07 -0.80 -7.87
C GLU A 26 -17.13 -1.39 -6.45
N GLU A 27 -16.68 -2.65 -6.31
CA GLU A 27 -16.62 -3.40 -5.05
C GLU A 27 -15.55 -2.87 -4.07
N GLN A 28 -14.55 -2.13 -4.56
CA GLN A 28 -13.48 -1.54 -3.74
C GLN A 28 -13.78 -0.08 -3.33
N ARG A 29 -14.73 0.60 -3.99
CA ARG A 29 -15.08 2.01 -3.69
C ARG A 29 -15.49 2.23 -2.26
N ASP A 30 -16.21 1.27 -1.67
CA ASP A 30 -16.79 1.45 -0.34
C ASP A 30 -15.76 1.32 0.79
N TYR A 31 -14.54 0.87 0.48
CA TYR A 31 -13.52 0.56 1.48
C TYR A 31 -12.24 1.39 1.35
N VAL A 32 -12.13 2.25 0.33
CA VAL A 32 -10.90 2.99 0.04
C VAL A 32 -11.24 4.43 -0.35
N GLU A 33 -10.82 5.42 0.46
CA GLU A 33 -10.83 6.83 0.05
C GLU A 33 -10.14 7.02 -1.31
N SER A 34 -10.61 7.97 -2.09
CA SER A 34 -9.98 8.29 -3.37
C SER A 34 -8.48 8.62 -3.23
N ASN A 35 -7.70 8.32 -4.27
CA ASN A 35 -6.28 8.69 -4.31
C ASN A 35 -6.10 10.21 -4.20
N ALA A 36 -7.03 11.00 -4.75
CA ALA A 36 -7.02 12.46 -4.62
C ALA A 36 -7.12 12.93 -3.16
N ILE A 37 -8.03 12.34 -2.38
CA ILE A 37 -8.15 12.63 -0.94
C ILE A 37 -6.90 12.17 -0.19
N SER A 38 -6.36 10.99 -0.51
CA SER A 38 -5.14 10.47 0.11
C SER A 38 -3.92 11.38 -0.13
N ILE A 39 -3.77 11.88 -1.37
CA ILE A 39 -2.70 12.84 -1.73
C ILE A 39 -2.91 14.18 -1.02
N ALA A 40 -4.15 14.66 -0.91
CA ALA A 40 -4.46 15.87 -0.18
C ALA A 40 -4.15 15.72 1.32
N GLN A 41 -4.55 14.61 1.93
CA GLN A 41 -4.27 14.27 3.33
C GLN A 41 -2.77 14.33 3.61
N SER A 42 -1.94 13.76 2.71
CA SER A 42 -0.49 13.76 2.86
C SER A 42 0.15 15.16 2.88
N LYS A 43 -0.57 16.21 2.48
CA LYS A 43 -0.10 17.61 2.57
C LYS A 43 -0.38 18.23 3.94
N PHE A 44 -1.35 17.71 4.67
CA PHE A 44 -1.67 18.11 6.04
C PHE A 44 -1.03 17.19 7.08
N GLU A 45 -0.76 15.94 6.70
CA GLU A 45 -0.12 14.91 7.50
C GLU A 45 1.18 14.45 6.81
N PRO A 46 2.29 15.19 6.96
CA PRO A 46 3.51 15.01 6.16
C PRO A 46 4.26 13.70 6.43
N THR A 47 3.88 12.96 7.48
CA THR A 47 4.40 11.63 7.76
C THR A 47 3.79 10.59 6.83
N LEU A 48 2.61 10.83 6.27
CA LEU A 48 2.02 9.98 5.22
C LEU A 48 2.76 10.21 3.90
N LYS A 49 3.29 9.13 3.34
CA LYS A 49 4.09 9.14 2.12
C LYS A 49 3.37 8.40 0.99
N PRO A 50 2.75 9.11 0.05
CA PRO A 50 2.12 8.51 -1.11
C PRO A 50 3.15 8.18 -2.21
N TYR A 51 2.97 7.04 -2.87
CA TYR A 51 3.77 6.57 -3.98
C TYR A 51 2.87 6.12 -5.14
N ALA A 52 3.31 6.44 -6.36
CA ALA A 52 2.78 5.89 -7.59
C ALA A 52 3.38 4.49 -7.83
N ILE A 53 2.55 3.54 -8.25
CA ILE A 53 2.99 2.22 -8.70
C ILE A 53 3.01 2.22 -10.21
N TYR A 54 4.18 1.98 -10.79
CA TYR A 54 4.34 1.80 -12.22
C TYR A 54 4.43 0.33 -12.57
N TYR A 55 3.88 -0.01 -13.73
CA TYR A 55 4.17 -1.26 -14.43
C TYR A 55 4.70 -0.90 -15.82
N LYS A 56 5.99 -1.15 -16.04
CA LYS A 56 6.76 -0.53 -17.13
C LYS A 56 6.76 1.00 -16.94
N ASP A 57 6.32 1.75 -17.95
CA ASP A 57 6.31 3.22 -17.93
C ASP A 57 4.92 3.81 -17.65
N GLN A 58 3.93 2.97 -17.31
CA GLN A 58 2.57 3.40 -17.01
C GLN A 58 2.30 3.36 -15.51
N ILE A 59 1.65 4.41 -14.98
CA ILE A 59 1.11 4.43 -13.63
C ILE A 59 -0.14 3.56 -13.61
N VAL A 60 -0.14 2.54 -12.75
CA VAL A 60 -1.18 1.51 -12.68
C VAL A 60 -1.67 1.26 -11.25
N GLY A 61 -1.19 2.04 -10.30
CA GLY A 61 -1.56 1.87 -8.91
C GLY A 61 -1.05 2.99 -8.02
N PHE A 62 -1.48 2.92 -6.78
CA PHE A 62 -1.17 3.88 -5.74
C PHE A 62 -0.91 3.12 -4.43
N LEU A 63 0.04 3.59 -3.65
CA LEU A 63 0.25 3.13 -2.29
C LEU A 63 0.54 4.31 -1.37
N MET A 64 0.26 4.15 -0.09
CA MET A 64 0.59 5.15 0.92
C MET A 64 0.92 4.46 2.23
N PHE A 65 2.02 4.87 2.85
CA PHE A 65 2.43 4.38 4.16
C PHE A 65 2.75 5.55 5.09
N ASN A 66 2.76 5.31 6.40
CA ASN A 66 3.19 6.30 7.37
C ASN A 66 4.69 6.11 7.69
N ALA A 67 5.48 7.17 7.55
CA ALA A 67 6.92 7.19 7.81
C ALA A 67 7.28 7.40 9.30
N VAL A 68 6.29 7.30 10.20
CA VAL A 68 6.50 7.19 11.65
C VAL A 68 5.81 5.95 12.18
N LYS A 69 6.29 5.44 13.33
CA LYS A 69 5.67 4.30 14.02
C LYS A 69 4.38 4.73 14.72
N GLU A 70 3.40 3.84 14.72
CA GLU A 70 2.06 4.05 15.27
C GLU A 70 1.66 2.89 16.20
N GLU A 71 0.36 2.61 16.35
CA GLU A 71 -0.19 1.46 17.05
C GLU A 71 0.53 0.17 16.67
N LEU A 72 0.60 -0.73 17.64
CA LEU A 72 1.42 -1.94 17.60
C LEU A 72 2.92 -1.66 17.50
N GLY A 73 3.39 -0.41 17.37
CA GLY A 73 4.81 -0.06 17.40
C GLY A 73 5.55 -0.37 16.10
N GLY A 74 4.90 -0.23 14.95
CA GLY A 74 5.53 -0.37 13.64
C GLY A 74 5.01 0.62 12.60
N TYR A 75 5.50 0.48 11.38
CA TYR A 75 5.16 1.35 10.25
C TYR A 75 3.96 0.79 9.49
N TRP A 76 2.99 1.64 9.18
CA TRP A 76 1.73 1.22 8.60
C TRP A 76 1.66 1.50 7.11
N ILE A 77 1.27 0.50 6.32
CA ILE A 77 0.81 0.68 4.95
C ILE A 77 -0.71 0.88 5.01
N TYR A 78 -1.14 2.10 4.74
CA TYR A 78 -2.57 2.47 4.77
C TYR A 78 -3.27 2.15 3.46
N ARG A 79 -2.57 2.33 2.33
CA ARG A 79 -3.16 2.19 1.00
C ARG A 79 -2.31 1.30 0.14
N ILE A 80 -2.97 0.37 -0.54
CA ILE A 80 -2.49 -0.22 -1.77
C ILE A 80 -3.67 -0.41 -2.71
N MET A 81 -3.52 0.10 -3.92
CA MET A 81 -4.55 0.07 -4.95
C MET A 81 -3.86 -0.22 -6.28
N ILE A 82 -4.42 -1.15 -7.04
CA ILE A 82 -4.03 -1.42 -8.42
C ILE A 82 -5.25 -1.17 -9.28
N ASP A 83 -5.06 -0.42 -10.37
CA ASP A 83 -6.08 -0.16 -11.37
C ASP A 83 -6.71 -1.47 -11.85
N ARG A 84 -8.05 -1.47 -11.97
CA ARG A 84 -8.82 -2.66 -12.30
C ARG A 84 -8.34 -3.39 -13.56
N HIS A 85 -7.80 -2.69 -14.55
CA HIS A 85 -7.29 -3.29 -15.79
C HIS A 85 -5.94 -4.00 -15.62
N PHE A 86 -5.28 -3.79 -14.48
CA PHE A 86 -3.95 -4.31 -14.16
C PHE A 86 -3.94 -5.30 -12.98
N GLN A 87 -5.10 -5.56 -12.37
CA GLN A 87 -5.26 -6.56 -11.31
C GLN A 87 -4.98 -7.99 -11.80
N GLY A 88 -4.70 -8.92 -10.87
CA GLY A 88 -4.43 -10.33 -11.18
C GLY A 88 -3.06 -10.62 -11.80
N LYS A 89 -2.21 -9.61 -11.99
CA LYS A 89 -0.87 -9.73 -12.63
C LYS A 89 0.30 -9.79 -11.64
N GLY A 90 0.03 -9.86 -10.33
CA GLY A 90 1.05 -9.83 -9.27
C GLY A 90 1.66 -8.45 -8.99
N ILE A 91 1.19 -7.37 -9.64
CA ILE A 91 1.74 -6.02 -9.49
C ILE A 91 1.64 -5.52 -8.04
N GLY A 92 0.48 -5.68 -7.40
CA GLY A 92 0.31 -5.32 -5.99
C GLY A 92 1.32 -6.03 -5.08
N LYS A 93 1.57 -7.32 -5.31
CA LYS A 93 2.56 -8.10 -4.55
C LYS A 93 3.97 -7.54 -4.68
N GLU A 94 4.41 -7.23 -5.90
CA GLU A 94 5.74 -6.66 -6.12
C GLU A 94 5.86 -5.23 -5.57
N ALA A 95 4.81 -4.42 -5.67
CA ALA A 95 4.77 -3.08 -5.06
C ALA A 95 4.84 -3.15 -3.53
N THR A 96 4.10 -4.07 -2.88
CA THR A 96 4.16 -4.27 -1.43
C THR A 96 5.57 -4.67 -0.98
N LYS A 97 6.25 -5.59 -1.69
CA LYS A 97 7.64 -5.95 -1.37
C LYS A 97 8.58 -4.76 -1.45
N GLN A 98 8.44 -3.92 -2.48
CA GLN A 98 9.29 -2.74 -2.63
C GLN A 98 9.08 -1.75 -1.49
N ILE A 99 7.83 -1.46 -1.11
CA ILE A 99 7.58 -0.53 -0.01
C ILE A 99 8.02 -1.11 1.34
N ILE A 100 7.90 -2.43 1.56
CA ILE A 100 8.48 -3.09 2.75
C ILE A 100 10.00 -2.86 2.79
N ASN A 101 10.71 -2.99 1.66
CA ASN A 101 12.14 -2.74 1.60
C ASN A 101 12.50 -1.26 1.85
N GLU A 102 11.66 -0.32 1.43
CA GLU A 102 11.86 1.11 1.79
C GLU A 102 11.60 1.35 3.27
N ILE A 103 10.56 0.74 3.85
CA ILE A 103 10.25 0.84 5.28
C ILE A 103 11.37 0.21 6.12
N ALA A 104 11.97 -0.89 5.68
CA ALA A 104 13.09 -1.54 6.38
C ALA A 104 14.33 -0.64 6.54
N LYS A 105 14.45 0.42 5.73
CA LYS A 105 15.53 1.41 5.83
C LYS A 105 15.25 2.50 6.87
N LEU A 106 14.04 2.55 7.42
CA LEU A 106 13.64 3.55 8.42
C LEU A 106 14.17 3.18 9.81
N PRO A 107 14.32 4.15 10.72
CA PRO A 107 14.84 3.90 12.07
C PRO A 107 14.01 2.85 12.82
N ASP A 108 14.69 1.88 13.45
CA ASP A 108 14.10 0.82 14.27
C ASP A 108 12.94 0.07 13.59
N ALA A 109 13.02 -0.14 12.28
CA ALA A 109 12.02 -0.85 11.51
C ALA A 109 12.07 -2.37 11.79
N THR A 110 11.33 -2.80 12.80
CA THR A 110 11.23 -4.23 13.19
C THR A 110 9.98 -4.93 12.65
N LYS A 111 8.97 -4.17 12.21
CA LYS A 111 7.74 -4.71 11.63
C LYS A 111 6.96 -3.70 10.81
N VAL A 112 6.22 -4.25 9.85
CA VAL A 112 5.27 -3.54 8.99
C VAL A 112 3.86 -4.02 9.33
N ILE A 113 2.92 -3.08 9.39
CA ILE A 113 1.51 -3.36 9.65
C ILE A 113 0.68 -2.95 8.44
N VAL A 114 -0.37 -3.72 8.15
CA VAL A 114 -1.39 -3.31 7.19
C VAL A 114 -2.77 -3.46 7.81
N GLY A 115 -3.54 -2.36 7.76
CA GLY A 115 -4.96 -2.34 8.08
C GLY A 115 -5.81 -2.59 6.83
N TYR A 116 -6.84 -3.44 6.94
CA TYR A 116 -7.86 -3.59 5.90
C TYR A 116 -9.16 -4.17 6.46
N HIS A 117 -10.27 -4.00 5.73
CA HIS A 117 -11.56 -4.58 6.10
C HIS A 117 -11.50 -6.12 6.02
N PRO A 118 -11.97 -6.89 7.03
CA PRO A 118 -11.90 -8.35 7.05
C PRO A 118 -12.53 -9.05 5.84
N GLU A 119 -13.58 -8.48 5.26
CA GLU A 119 -14.23 -9.01 4.06
C GLU A 119 -13.45 -8.78 2.76
N ASN A 120 -12.36 -8.00 2.79
CA ASN A 120 -11.49 -7.80 1.64
C ASN A 120 -10.59 -9.04 1.44
N LYS A 121 -11.18 -10.08 0.86
CA LYS A 121 -10.50 -11.35 0.58
C LYS A 121 -9.26 -11.18 -0.29
N ALA A 122 -9.27 -10.23 -1.23
CA ALA A 122 -8.11 -9.96 -2.09
C ALA A 122 -6.91 -9.46 -1.27
N ALA A 123 -7.13 -8.49 -0.37
CA ALA A 123 -6.11 -8.02 0.57
C ALA A 123 -5.62 -9.15 1.47
N HIS A 124 -6.54 -9.95 2.02
CA HIS A 124 -6.19 -11.08 2.87
C HIS A 124 -5.23 -12.07 2.19
N HIS A 125 -5.56 -12.53 0.97
CA HIS A 125 -4.70 -13.45 0.21
C HIS A 125 -3.35 -12.81 -0.15
N LEU A 126 -3.36 -11.52 -0.53
CA LEU A 126 -2.13 -10.79 -0.85
C LEU A 126 -1.17 -10.79 0.34
N TYR A 127 -1.61 -10.29 1.49
CA TYR A 127 -0.76 -10.12 2.67
C TYR A 127 -0.36 -11.46 3.29
N ALA A 128 -1.26 -12.45 3.34
CA ALA A 128 -0.90 -13.81 3.75
C ALA A 128 0.22 -14.40 2.85
N SER A 129 0.16 -14.17 1.53
CA SER A 129 1.19 -14.63 0.59
C SER A 129 2.55 -13.93 0.70
N LEU A 130 2.60 -12.85 1.50
CA LEU A 130 3.78 -12.06 1.81
C LEU A 130 4.30 -12.32 3.23
N GLY A 131 3.68 -13.23 3.99
CA GLY A 131 4.11 -13.59 5.34
C GLY A 131 3.58 -12.66 6.43
N PHE A 132 2.56 -11.83 6.14
CA PHE A 132 1.84 -11.13 7.20
C PHE A 132 0.99 -12.12 8.01
N VAL A 133 0.95 -11.91 9.32
CA VAL A 133 0.23 -12.74 10.28
C VAL A 133 -0.87 -11.92 10.94
N ASP A 134 -2.09 -12.48 11.03
CA ASP A 134 -3.18 -11.93 11.83
C ASP A 134 -3.02 -12.39 13.29
N ASN A 135 -2.71 -11.46 14.20
CA ASN A 135 -2.61 -11.74 15.65
C ASN A 135 -3.92 -11.44 16.40
N GLY A 136 -5.01 -11.13 15.69
CA GLY A 136 -6.29 -10.77 16.29
C GLY A 136 -6.49 -9.28 16.51
N ASP A 137 -5.57 -8.42 16.06
CA ASP A 137 -5.65 -6.96 16.22
C ASP A 137 -6.77 -6.35 15.37
N ARG A 138 -7.62 -5.52 15.99
CA ARG A 138 -8.79 -4.90 15.34
C ARG A 138 -8.90 -3.42 15.72
N PHE A 139 -9.18 -2.58 14.71
CA PHE A 139 -9.33 -1.14 14.85
C PHE A 139 -10.65 -0.71 14.18
N GLY A 140 -11.70 -0.57 14.99
CA GLY A 140 -13.05 -0.32 14.47
C GLY A 140 -13.53 -1.47 13.58
N LYS A 141 -13.70 -1.21 12.28
CA LYS A 141 -14.12 -2.21 11.28
C LYS A 141 -12.95 -2.90 10.58
N GLU A 142 -11.71 -2.48 10.86
CA GLU A 142 -10.52 -3.00 10.19
C GLU A 142 -9.82 -4.06 11.04
N MET A 143 -9.19 -5.01 10.37
CA MET A 143 -8.19 -5.89 10.96
C MET A 143 -6.79 -5.39 10.62
N ALA A 144 -5.85 -5.66 11.52
CA ALA A 144 -4.43 -5.38 11.30
C ALA A 144 -3.64 -6.69 11.24
N VAL A 145 -2.77 -6.80 10.23
CA VAL A 145 -1.84 -7.93 10.07
C VAL A 145 -0.41 -7.42 10.11
N ILE A 146 0.49 -8.25 10.65
CA ILE A 146 1.87 -7.86 10.94
C ILE A 146 2.85 -8.73 10.16
N GLN A 147 3.80 -8.11 9.48
CA GLN A 147 5.01 -8.77 9.01
C GLN A 147 6.19 -8.29 9.85
N TYR A 148 6.87 -9.24 10.48
CA TYR A 148 8.11 -8.97 11.21
C TYR A 148 9.27 -8.89 10.21
N LEU A 149 10.05 -7.82 10.31
CA LEU A 149 11.27 -7.65 9.53
C LEU A 149 12.39 -8.33 10.30
N THR A 150 12.92 -9.42 9.77
CA THR A 150 14.13 -10.06 10.30
C THR A 150 15.35 -9.22 9.92
N GLU A 151 16.29 -9.04 10.86
CA GLU A 151 17.63 -8.51 10.57
C GLU A 151 18.37 -9.34 9.51
#